data_AF-A0A4R8S916-F1
#
_entry.id   AF-A0A4R8S916-F1
#
_cell.length_a   1.000
_cell.length_b   1.000
_cell.length_c   1.000
_cell.angle_alpha   90.00
_cell.angle_beta   90.00
_cell.angle_gamma   90.00
#
_symmetry.space_group_name_H-M   'P 1'
#
loop_
_entity.id
_entity.type
_entity.pdbx_description
1 polymer ?
#
loop_
_entity_poly.entity_id
_entity_poly.type
_entity_poly.pdbx_seq_one_letter_code
_entity_poly.pdbx_strand_id
1 'polypeptide(L)'
;MSYPPEQPKPGTSGATMIAGALSFIFGNAVFGFLALMIGGSLADRYGTGFEAVPGFVAVVGIAVAFGVGTVLIRTGDRDKRGWGVGLMVGWALVSMFTVGICTGLNPVLYQ
;
A
#
# COMPACT_ATOMS: atom_id res chain seq x y z
N MET A 1 -24.55 41.37 -10.29
CA MET A 1 -23.58 40.60 -9.47
C MET A 1 -22.99 39.52 -10.37
N SER A 2 -21.76 39.71 -10.85
CA SER A 2 -21.05 38.66 -11.59
C SER A 2 -20.52 37.66 -10.58
N TYR A 3 -20.96 36.40 -10.65
CA TYR A 3 -20.34 35.34 -9.87
C TYR A 3 -18.90 35.12 -10.39
N PRO A 4 -17.92 34.88 -9.51
CA PRO A 4 -16.62 34.38 -9.95
C PRO A 4 -16.83 33.03 -10.64
N PRO A 5 -16.09 32.73 -11.73
CA PRO A 5 -16.18 31.42 -12.37
C PRO A 5 -15.83 30.33 -11.34
N GLU A 6 -16.65 29.27 -11.26
CA GLU A 6 -16.34 28.10 -10.45
C GLU A 6 -14.96 27.58 -10.86
N GLN A 7 -14.01 27.59 -9.92
CA GLN A 7 -12.71 26.98 -10.18
C GLN A 7 -12.92 25.50 -10.46
N PRO A 8 -12.41 24.94 -11.57
CA PRO A 8 -12.56 23.52 -11.86
C PRO A 8 -11.97 22.74 -10.69
N LYS A 9 -12.80 21.90 -10.05
CA LYS A 9 -12.36 21.04 -8.96
C LYS A 9 -11.08 20.30 -9.43
N PRO A 10 -9.98 20.35 -8.65
CA PRO A 10 -8.77 19.63 -9.01
C PRO A 10 -9.06 18.12 -8.98
N GLY A 11 -9.39 17.59 -10.16
CA GLY A 11 -9.72 16.20 -10.39
C GLY A 11 -8.52 15.28 -10.20
N THR A 12 -8.76 13.98 -10.20
CA THR A 12 -7.76 12.94 -10.01
C THR A 12 -7.64 12.14 -11.29
N SER A 13 -6.41 11.89 -11.74
CA SER A 13 -6.17 11.04 -12.91
C SER A 13 -6.34 9.57 -12.52
N GLY A 14 -7.29 8.88 -13.15
CA GLY A 14 -7.55 7.46 -12.87
C GLY A 14 -6.38 6.54 -13.29
N ALA A 15 -5.67 6.89 -14.36
CA ALA A 15 -4.52 6.12 -14.82
C ALA A 15 -3.36 6.12 -13.80
N THR A 16 -3.09 7.28 -13.18
CA THR A 16 -2.06 7.40 -12.15
C THR A 16 -2.46 6.75 -10.83
N MET A 17 -3.76 6.66 -10.55
CA MET A 17 -4.27 5.88 -9.42
C MET A 17 -4.02 4.38 -9.59
N ILE A 18 -4.29 3.84 -10.78
CA ILE A 18 -4.00 2.43 -11.09
C ILE A 18 -2.48 2.18 -11.02
N ALA A 19 -1.68 3.06 -11.63
CA ALA A 19 -0.22 2.96 -11.57
C ALA A 19 0.30 3.01 -10.13
N GLY A 20 -0.23 3.90 -9.29
CA GLY A 20 0.12 3.99 -7.87
C GLY A 20 -0.23 2.72 -7.10
N ALA A 21 -1.40 2.13 -7.33
CA ALA A 21 -1.81 0.89 -6.69
C ALA A 21 -0.90 -0.29 -7.07
N LEU A 22 -0.64 -0.47 -8.36
CA LEU A 22 0.27 -1.50 -8.86
C LEU A 22 1.70 -1.32 -8.32
N SER A 23 2.17 -0.08 -8.25
CA SER A 23 3.48 0.25 -7.71
C SER A 23 3.58 -0.10 -6.22
N PHE A 24 2.52 0.16 -5.44
CA PHE A 24 2.49 -0.25 -4.04
C PHE A 24 2.51 -1.77 -3.92
N ILE A 25 1.69 -2.49 -4.68
CA ILE A 25 1.62 -3.95 -4.64
C ILE A 25 2.99 -4.57 -4.95
N PHE A 26 3.61 -4.14 -6.05
CA PHE A 26 4.92 -4.63 -6.46
C PHE A 26 6.01 -4.28 -5.44
N GLY A 27 6.05 -3.02 -5.00
CA GLY A 27 7.01 -2.56 -3.99
C GLY A 27 6.85 -3.30 -2.66
N ASN A 28 5.61 -3.55 -2.22
CA ASN A 28 5.32 -4.28 -0.99
C ASN A 28 5.77 -5.75 -1.10
N ALA A 29 5.53 -6.41 -2.23
CA ALA A 29 5.98 -7.78 -2.46
C ALA A 29 7.52 -7.89 -2.43
N VAL A 30 8.23 -6.99 -3.12
CA VAL A 30 9.71 -6.97 -3.15
C VAL A 30 10.27 -6.68 -1.76
N PHE A 31 9.76 -5.64 -1.11
CA PHE A 31 10.24 -5.23 0.21
C PHE A 31 9.93 -6.29 1.29
N GLY A 32 8.71 -6.83 1.28
CA GLY A 32 8.30 -7.90 2.18
C GLY A 32 9.17 -9.14 2.00
N PHE A 33 9.37 -9.58 0.76
CA PHE A 33 10.24 -10.72 0.47
C PHE A 33 11.68 -10.51 0.95
N LEU A 34 12.25 -9.32 0.70
CA LEU A 34 13.60 -8.99 1.14
C LEU A 34 13.71 -8.95 2.67
N ALA A 35 12.72 -8.36 3.35
CA ALA A 35 12.65 -8.32 4.80
C ALA A 35 12.58 -9.73 5.42
N LEU A 36 11.81 -10.64 4.80
CA LEU A 36 11.75 -12.04 5.22
C LEU A 36 13.09 -12.76 5.02
N MET A 37 13.76 -12.56 3.87
CA MET A 37 15.07 -13.17 3.60
C MET A 37 16.15 -12.70 4.60
N ILE A 38 16.21 -11.39 4.83
CA ILE A 38 17.18 -10.81 5.78
C ILE A 38 16.84 -11.25 7.21
N GLY A 39 15.56 -11.15 7.61
CA GLY A 39 15.10 -11.57 8.92
C GLY A 39 15.39 -13.04 9.22
N GLY A 40 15.18 -13.93 8.24
CA GLY A 40 15.48 -15.36 8.37
C GLY A 40 16.97 -15.61 8.55
N SER A 41 17.81 -14.95 7.72
CA SER A 41 19.27 -15.08 7.83
C SER A 41 19.82 -14.58 9.18
N LEU A 42 19.19 -13.58 9.78
CA LEU A 42 19.56 -13.06 11.09
C LEU A 42 19.08 -13.97 12.21
N ALA A 43 17.87 -14.53 12.09
CA ALA A 43 17.33 -15.51 13.03
C ALA A 43 18.22 -16.75 13.12
N ASP A 44 18.68 -17.30 11.98
CA ASP A 44 19.58 -18.46 11.95
C ASP A 44 20.95 -18.17 12.58
N ARG A 45 21.46 -16.95 12.42
CA ARG A 45 22.81 -16.58 12.92
C ARG A 45 22.84 -16.22 14.39
N TYR A 46 21.80 -15.58 14.90
CA TYR A 46 21.78 -14.98 16.24
C TYR A 46 20.73 -15.60 17.17
N GLY A 47 19.95 -16.58 16.71
CA GLY A 47 18.87 -17.19 17.47
C GLY A 47 17.73 -16.22 17.81
N THR A 48 17.61 -15.11 17.07
CA THR A 48 16.57 -14.10 17.31
C THR A 48 15.23 -14.52 16.72
N GLY A 49 14.12 -14.23 17.40
CA GLY A 49 12.78 -14.54 16.91
C GLY A 49 12.41 -13.80 15.62
N PHE A 50 11.87 -14.52 14.64
CA PHE A 50 11.42 -14.00 13.35
C PHE A 50 10.05 -13.28 13.40
N GLU A 51 9.36 -13.39 14.53
CA GLU A 51 7.96 -12.99 14.71
C GLU A 51 7.71 -11.49 14.47
N ALA A 52 8.72 -10.64 14.66
CA ALA A 52 8.61 -9.19 14.49
C ALA A 52 8.67 -8.73 13.02
N VAL A 53 9.22 -9.56 12.11
CA VAL A 53 9.47 -9.15 10.71
C VAL A 53 8.18 -8.81 9.95
N PRO A 54 7.10 -9.62 10.01
CA PRO A 54 5.86 -9.29 9.31
C PRO A 54 5.20 -8.02 9.84
N GLY A 55 5.23 -7.82 11.17
CA GLY A 55 4.71 -6.61 11.82
C GLY A 55 5.46 -5.36 11.38
N PHE A 56 6.80 -5.44 11.31
CA PHE A 56 7.63 -4.35 10.80
C PHE A 56 7.29 -3.99 9.35
N VAL A 57 7.18 -4.99 8.47
CA VAL A 57 6.81 -4.77 7.06
C VAL A 57 5.44 -4.11 6.94
N ALA A 58 4.47 -4.54 7.75
CA ALA A 58 3.13 -3.96 7.77
C ALA A 58 3.14 -2.48 8.20
N VAL A 59 3.88 -2.14 9.27
CA VAL A 59 4.00 -0.76 9.76
C VAL A 59 4.67 0.15 8.73
N VAL A 60 5.76 -0.32 8.10
CA VAL A 60 6.42 0.43 7.02
C VAL A 60 5.48 0.61 5.84
N GLY A 61 4.71 -0.42 5.47
CA GLY A 61 3.70 -0.34 4.42
C GLY A 61 2.65 0.75 4.68
N ILE A 62 2.13 0.83 5.91
CA ILE A 62 1.18 1.89 6.34
C ILE A 62 1.85 3.26 6.24
N ALA A 63 3.07 3.40 6.76
CA ALA A 63 3.81 4.65 6.72
C ALA A 63 4.08 5.12 5.28
N VAL A 64 4.37 4.22 4.34
CA VAL A 64 4.54 4.57 2.93
C VAL A 64 3.20 4.96 2.30
N ALA A 65 2.16 4.14 2.48
CA ALA A 65 0.85 4.37 1.88
C ALA A 65 0.23 5.70 2.32
N PHE A 66 0.21 5.98 3.63
CA PHE A 66 -0.37 7.19 4.17
C PHE A 66 0.63 8.35 4.23
N GLY A 67 1.91 8.12 4.54
CA GLY A 67 2.91 9.19 4.57
C GLY A 67 3.17 9.76 3.18
N VAL A 68 3.66 8.93 2.25
CA VAL A 68 3.95 9.38 0.88
C VAL A 68 2.65 9.75 0.16
N GLY A 69 1.58 8.98 0.35
CA GLY A 69 0.28 9.25 -0.27
C GLY A 69 -0.32 10.60 0.14
N THR A 70 -0.29 10.96 1.44
CA THR A 70 -0.83 12.26 1.89
C THR A 70 -0.02 13.45 1.40
N VAL A 71 1.31 13.32 1.34
CA VAL A 71 2.19 14.36 0.78
C VAL A 71 1.86 14.58 -0.70
N LEU A 72 1.71 13.50 -1.47
CA LEU A 72 1.39 13.60 -2.90
C LEU A 72 0.03 14.25 -3.17
N ILE A 73 -0.98 13.96 -2.35
CA ILE A 73 -2.33 14.55 -2.47
C ILE A 73 -2.30 16.08 -2.23
N ARG A 74 -1.44 16.55 -1.32
CA ARG A 74 -1.32 17.99 -0.97
C ARG A 74 -0.65 18.83 -2.05
N THR A 75 0.06 18.23 -3.00
CA THR A 75 0.79 18.95 -4.07
C THR A 75 -0.10 19.64 -5.11
N GLY A 76 -1.41 19.40 -5.12
CA GLY A 76 -2.39 20.09 -5.99
C GLY A 76 -2.44 19.61 -7.45
N ASP A 77 -1.46 18.81 -7.89
CA ASP A 77 -1.40 18.20 -9.22
C ASP A 77 -2.34 16.99 -9.33
N ARG A 78 -3.08 16.88 -10.44
CA ARG A 78 -4.06 15.81 -10.70
C ARG A 78 -3.41 14.43 -10.76
N ASP A 79 -2.19 14.35 -11.29
CA ASP A 79 -1.47 13.09 -11.43
C ASP A 79 -0.86 12.67 -10.09
N LYS A 80 -0.28 13.61 -9.34
CA LYS A 80 0.26 13.34 -8.00
C LYS A 80 -0.85 12.91 -7.03
N ARG A 81 -2.02 13.52 -7.12
CA ARG A 81 -3.21 13.06 -6.38
C ARG A 81 -3.59 11.64 -6.72
N GLY A 82 -3.56 11.26 -8.00
CA GLY A 82 -3.85 9.90 -8.43
C GLY A 82 -2.87 8.90 -7.85
N TRP A 83 -1.57 9.18 -7.96
CA TRP A 83 -0.53 8.36 -7.33
C TRP A 83 -0.73 8.20 -5.82
N GLY A 84 -1.01 9.29 -5.09
CA GLY A 84 -1.19 9.23 -3.64
C GLY A 84 -2.41 8.41 -3.22
N VAL A 85 -3.55 8.57 -3.91
CA VAL A 85 -4.74 7.74 -3.70
C VAL A 85 -4.48 6.29 -4.11
N GLY A 86 -3.75 6.08 -5.21
CA GLY A 86 -3.35 4.77 -5.70
C GLY A 86 -2.53 3.99 -4.67
N LEU A 87 -1.56 4.63 -4.00
CA LEU A 87 -0.78 4.00 -2.93
C LEU A 87 -1.66 3.55 -1.76
N MET A 88 -2.63 4.35 -1.35
CA MET A 88 -3.57 4.00 -0.27
C MET A 88 -4.47 2.81 -0.67
N VAL A 89 -4.97 2.79 -1.91
CA VAL A 89 -5.77 1.69 -2.43
C VAL A 89 -4.93 0.41 -2.56
N GLY A 90 -3.70 0.52 -3.07
CA GLY A 90 -2.79 -0.61 -3.18
C GLY A 90 -2.51 -1.26 -1.81
N TRP A 91 -2.34 -0.46 -0.76
CA TRP A 91 -2.20 -0.98 0.61
C TRP A 91 -3.45 -1.69 1.12
N ALA A 92 -4.64 -1.14 0.86
CA ALA A 92 -5.90 -1.78 1.25
C ALA A 92 -6.09 -3.13 0.54
N LEU A 93 -5.78 -3.20 -0.76
CA LEU A 93 -5.88 -4.44 -1.55
C LEU A 93 -4.92 -5.52 -1.05
N VAL A 94 -3.65 -5.16 -0.79
CA VAL A 94 -2.67 -6.09 -0.22
C VAL A 94 -3.14 -6.58 1.15
N SER A 95 -3.60 -5.68 2.02
CA SER A 95 -4.06 -6.04 3.37
C SER A 95 -5.25 -7.00 3.31
N MET A 96 -6.24 -6.71 2.44
CA MET A 96 -7.39 -7.59 2.23
C MET A 96 -6.97 -8.97 1.72
N PHE A 97 -6.03 -9.03 0.77
CA PHE A 97 -5.51 -10.29 0.24
C PHE A 97 -4.76 -11.10 1.30
N THR A 98 -3.90 -10.46 2.09
CA THR A 98 -3.19 -11.12 3.20
C THR A 98 -4.17 -11.67 4.22
N VAL A 99 -5.16 -10.89 4.65
CA VAL A 99 -6.19 -11.36 5.58
C VAL A 99 -6.98 -12.51 4.97
N GLY A 100 -7.34 -12.45 3.68
CA GLY A 100 -8.06 -13.53 3.00
C GLY A 100 -7.30 -14.85 2.95
N ILE A 101 -5.97 -14.81 2.83
CA ILE A 101 -5.12 -16.00 2.98
C ILE A 101 -5.11 -16.47 4.44
N CYS A 102 -5.00 -15.54 5.40
CA CYS A 102 -4.96 -15.87 6.82
C CYS A 102 -6.29 -16.41 7.38
N THR A 103 -7.43 -15.96 6.87
CA THR A 103 -8.75 -16.49 7.27
C THR A 103 -9.09 -17.81 6.60
N GLY A 104 -8.34 -18.21 5.56
CA GLY A 104 -8.54 -19.47 4.85
C GLY A 104 -9.98 -19.62 4.39
N LEU A 105 -10.36 -18.98 3.27
CA LEU A 105 -11.60 -19.36 2.59
C LEU A 105 -11.54 -20.85 2.28
N ASN A 106 -12.14 -21.66 3.14
CA ASN A 106 -12.18 -23.10 2.99
C ASN A 106 -13.20 -23.44 1.90
N PRO A 107 -12.78 -23.90 0.72
CA PRO A 107 -13.72 -24.24 -0.36
C PRO A 107 -14.63 -25.42 0.00
N VAL A 108 -14.31 -26.18 1.06
CA VAL A 108 -15.11 -27.33 1.54
C VAL A 108 -16.35 -26.89 2.34
N LEU A 109 -16.47 -25.62 2.74
CA LEU A 109 -17.66 -25.10 3.45
C LEU A 109 -18.76 -24.53 2.53
N TYR A 110 -18.49 -24.44 1.22
CA TYR A 110 -19.43 -23.94 0.21
C TYR A 110 -19.89 -25.03 -0.78
N GLN A 111 -19.60 -26.30 -0.49
CA GLN A 111 -20.31 -27.44 -1.08
C GLN A 111 -21.56 -27.74 -0.26
#